data_AF-A0A977LBY1-F1
#
_entry.id   AF-A0A977LBY1-F1
#
_cell.length_a   1.000
_cell.length_b   1.000
_cell.length_c   1.000
_cell.angle_alpha   90.00
_cell.angle_beta   90.00
_cell.angle_gamma   90.00
#
_symmetry.space_group_name_H-M   'P 1'
#
loop_
_entity.id
_entity.type
_entity.pdbx_description
1 polymer ?
#
loop_
_entity_poly.entity_id
_entity_poly.type
_entity_poly.pdbx_seq_one_letter_code
_entity_poly.pdbx_strand_id
1 'polypeptide(L)'
;MEKPASFLKRNSIFLPISFLGFLIVVSATAVYYNNLVMVSTVRIKEETASIKENMNFIIRGIVQRADVSVRGFSVDKDERLLKPYTIAKEVFPKTFEDLNTQLGAQGVTLDGLQKIKTEVANYLEFSGKMIDEIKQDSMNTFRAMFKEDRGTALWYEYDAVAKVIVAHQDELNRIAQSRYQNAMARTSWIQALLLLTGIPTLIFIVLRLAKEAKQRTALLLEFDRSNRTYLFDDGNEVSTANEAHYIDRSISSFKVAAAFVADLTNGKFDVEWRGLNKHNTSLNNTNLAGKLTALRNQLSTLKEEDEKRNWLNVGLAKFNELVRNHQNSITDLSYQTVLFLCRYMNATQGSLFIVKEETGKKWLELAACYAYDRKKYISKSIAVGEGLLGQAYLEGQTTLLTSLPNDYTTITSGLGEATPNCLIIVPMKFNDEIEAIIELAGFHKWKDHEIEFLEKAGSFVASVINNVTTAQEMKNILAETQEQAERLRSQEEELRQNLEEMQATQEQLARNKNDI
;
A
#
# COMPACT_ATOMS: atom_id res chain seq x y z
N MET A 1 -7.97 -5.03 14.41
CA MET A 1 -7.44 -5.78 15.56
C MET A 1 -7.69 -7.26 15.31
N GLU A 2 -6.66 -8.04 14.97
CA GLU A 2 -6.80 -9.50 14.95
C GLU A 2 -7.18 -10.00 16.35
N LYS A 3 -8.07 -11.01 16.42
CA LYS A 3 -8.40 -11.66 17.69
C LYS A 3 -7.12 -12.29 18.25
N PRO A 4 -6.80 -12.14 19.54
CA PRO A 4 -5.56 -12.68 20.13
C PRO A 4 -5.41 -14.19 19.87
N ALA A 5 -6.52 -14.94 19.82
CA ALA A 5 -6.53 -16.36 19.48
C ALA A 5 -6.04 -16.67 18.05
N SER A 6 -6.33 -15.82 17.06
CA SER A 6 -5.89 -16.06 15.66
C SER A 6 -4.40 -15.75 15.48
N PHE A 7 -3.89 -14.72 16.14
CA PHE A 7 -2.46 -14.39 16.17
C PHE A 7 -1.63 -15.52 16.79
N LEU A 8 -2.06 -16.03 17.95
CA LEU A 8 -1.38 -17.11 18.66
C LEU A 8 -1.37 -18.43 17.86
N LYS A 9 -2.46 -18.72 17.15
CA LYS A 9 -2.60 -19.94 16.34
C LYS A 9 -1.74 -19.88 15.07
N ARG A 10 -1.57 -18.70 14.47
CA ARG A 10 -0.73 -18.50 13.27
C ARG A 10 0.76 -18.68 13.56
N ASN A 11 1.22 -18.29 14.75
CA ASN A 11 2.65 -18.31 15.09
C ASN A 11 3.10 -19.64 15.75
N SER A 12 2.21 -20.64 15.88
CA SER A 12 2.48 -21.90 16.58
C SER A 12 2.86 -21.73 18.06
N ILE A 13 2.52 -20.59 18.67
CA ILE A 13 2.83 -20.25 20.08
C ILE A 13 1.62 -20.54 21.00
N PHE A 14 0.42 -20.67 20.43
CA PHE A 14 -0.79 -21.02 21.16
C PHE A 14 -0.65 -22.31 21.98
N LEU A 15 -0.05 -23.34 21.39
CA LEU A 15 0.08 -24.66 22.00
C LEU A 15 1.08 -24.64 23.18
N PRO A 16 2.29 -24.06 23.06
CA PRO A 16 3.18 -23.78 24.19
C PRO A 16 2.55 -22.95 25.31
N ILE A 17 1.85 -21.86 24.99
CA ILE A 17 1.22 -20.98 25.99
C ILE A 17 0.10 -21.71 26.73
N SER A 18 -0.75 -22.43 26.00
CA SER A 18 -1.84 -23.22 26.59
C SER A 18 -1.29 -24.33 27.48
N PHE A 19 -0.22 -24.99 27.06
CA PHE A 19 0.47 -26.01 27.84
C PHE A 19 1.07 -25.42 29.13
N LEU A 20 1.72 -24.26 29.06
CA LEU A 20 2.26 -23.58 30.24
C LEU A 20 1.14 -23.16 31.20
N GLY A 21 0.04 -22.61 30.69
CA GLY A 21 -1.13 -22.26 31.49
C GLY A 21 -1.74 -23.47 32.20
N PHE A 22 -1.89 -24.58 31.47
CA PHE A 22 -2.36 -25.85 32.04
C PHE A 22 -1.43 -26.36 33.15
N LEU A 23 -0.11 -26.37 32.92
CA LEU A 23 0.88 -26.78 33.92
C LEU A 23 0.80 -25.93 35.19
N ILE A 24 0.64 -24.60 35.06
CA ILE A 24 0.51 -23.70 36.20
C ILE A 24 -0.74 -24.06 37.01
N VAL A 25 -1.89 -24.25 36.37
CA VAL A 25 -3.15 -24.60 37.06
C VAL A 25 -3.05 -25.95 37.78
N VAL A 26 -2.50 -26.97 37.11
CA VAL A 26 -2.30 -28.29 37.71
C VAL A 26 -1.36 -28.20 38.91
N SER A 27 -0.24 -27.45 38.78
CA SER A 27 0.72 -27.28 39.87
C SER A 27 0.10 -26.55 41.07
N ALA A 28 -0.64 -25.47 40.84
CA ALA A 28 -1.30 -24.70 41.89
C ALA A 28 -2.32 -25.55 42.64
N THR A 29 -3.10 -26.35 41.91
CA THR A 29 -4.08 -27.28 42.48
C THR A 29 -3.39 -28.34 43.34
N ALA A 30 -2.32 -28.96 42.84
CA ALA A 30 -1.59 -29.98 43.58
C ALA A 30 -0.87 -29.44 44.82
N VAL A 31 -0.30 -28.23 44.74
CA VAL A 31 0.29 -27.53 45.89
C VAL A 31 -0.77 -27.22 46.94
N TYR A 32 -1.95 -26.77 46.53
CA TYR A 32 -3.08 -26.52 47.43
C TYR A 32 -3.49 -27.80 48.20
N TYR A 33 -3.66 -28.93 47.51
CA TYR A 33 -3.96 -30.20 48.16
C TYR A 33 -2.84 -30.66 49.12
N ASN A 34 -1.57 -30.53 48.73
CA ASN A 34 -0.46 -30.88 49.61
C ASN A 34 -0.42 -29.97 50.85
N ASN A 35 -0.78 -28.70 50.72
CA ASN A 35 -0.87 -27.77 51.86
C ASN A 35 -1.95 -28.20 52.86
N LEU A 36 -3.14 -28.59 52.39
CA LEU A 36 -4.18 -29.14 53.26
C LEU A 36 -3.70 -30.38 54.04
N VAL A 37 -2.94 -31.26 53.39
CA VAL A 37 -2.32 -32.42 54.06
C VAL A 37 -1.31 -31.96 55.11
N MET A 38 -0.45 -30.98 54.80
CA MET A 38 0.53 -30.47 55.76
C MET A 38 -0.15 -29.86 57.00
N VAL A 39 -1.14 -28.98 56.82
CA VAL A 39 -1.90 -28.36 57.92
C VAL A 39 -2.57 -29.42 58.81
N SER A 40 -3.23 -30.42 58.22
CA SER A 40 -3.85 -31.49 59.00
C SER A 40 -2.83 -32.35 59.77
N THR A 41 -1.66 -32.62 59.20
CA THR A 41 -0.60 -33.37 59.90
C THR A 41 0.02 -32.60 61.07
N VAL A 42 0.16 -31.27 60.96
CA VAL A 42 0.62 -30.43 62.07
C VAL A 42 -0.37 -30.47 63.22
N ARG A 43 -1.67 -30.36 62.92
CA ARG A 43 -2.73 -30.44 63.93
C ARG A 43 -2.72 -31.79 64.67
N ILE A 44 -2.58 -32.91 63.96
CA ILE A 44 -2.48 -34.25 64.57
C ILE A 44 -1.25 -34.33 65.49
N LYS A 45 -0.12 -33.73 65.10
CA LYS A 45 1.10 -33.70 65.91
C LYS A 45 0.91 -32.90 67.20
N GLU A 46 0.22 -31.76 67.15
CA GLU A 46 -0.12 -30.96 68.34
C GLU A 46 -1.09 -31.72 69.26
N GLU A 47 -2.13 -32.33 68.72
CA GLU A 47 -3.10 -33.12 69.48
C GLU A 47 -2.44 -34.34 70.15
N THR A 48 -1.62 -35.10 69.42
CA THR A 48 -0.89 -36.26 69.98
C THR A 48 0.10 -35.85 71.07
N ALA A 49 0.77 -34.71 70.95
CA ALA A 49 1.67 -34.18 71.97
C ALA A 49 0.90 -33.76 73.23
N SER A 50 -0.22 -33.05 73.07
CA SER A 50 -1.07 -32.63 74.19
C SER A 50 -1.64 -33.82 74.97
N ILE A 51 -2.11 -34.87 74.29
CA ILE A 51 -2.61 -36.09 74.95
C ILE A 51 -1.50 -36.76 75.77
N LYS A 52 -0.29 -36.89 75.22
CA LYS A 52 0.84 -37.49 75.95
C LYS A 52 1.24 -36.66 77.17
N GLU A 53 1.23 -35.34 77.05
CA GLU A 53 1.49 -34.43 78.17
C GLU A 53 0.42 -34.58 79.27
N ASN A 54 -0.86 -34.55 78.90
CA ASN A 54 -1.98 -34.71 79.82
C ASN A 54 -1.97 -36.10 80.50
N MET A 55 -1.64 -37.16 79.77
CA MET A 55 -1.45 -38.49 80.36
C MET A 55 -0.34 -38.45 81.42
N ASN A 56 0.86 -37.96 81.06
CA ASN A 56 1.98 -37.82 81.99
C ASN A 56 1.65 -36.93 83.20
N PHE A 57 0.79 -35.93 83.02
CA PHE A 57 0.33 -35.04 84.07
C PHE A 57 -0.54 -35.74 85.10
N ILE A 58 -1.24 -36.83 84.77
CA ILE A 58 -2.02 -37.61 85.76
C ILE A 58 -1.11 -38.09 86.89
N ILE A 59 0.02 -38.72 86.57
CA ILE A 59 0.93 -39.21 87.63
C ILE A 59 1.73 -38.06 88.23
N ARG A 60 2.42 -37.25 87.42
CA ARG A 60 3.35 -36.23 87.94
C ARG A 60 2.65 -35.02 88.54
N GLY A 61 1.53 -34.63 87.93
CA GLY A 61 0.77 -33.43 88.29
C GLY A 61 -0.31 -33.67 89.33
N ILE A 62 -0.83 -34.90 89.45
CA ILE A 62 -1.92 -35.20 90.38
C ILE A 62 -1.45 -36.15 91.48
N VAL A 63 -1.14 -37.40 91.13
CA VAL A 63 -0.81 -38.46 92.11
C VAL A 63 0.43 -38.11 92.92
N GLN A 64 1.53 -37.73 92.27
CA GLN A 64 2.79 -37.39 92.94
C GLN A 64 2.65 -36.13 93.81
N ARG A 65 1.85 -35.13 93.39
CA ARG A 65 1.62 -33.94 94.21
C ARG A 65 0.84 -34.26 95.48
N ALA A 66 -0.14 -35.16 95.37
CA ALA A 66 -0.87 -35.66 96.54
C ALA A 66 0.09 -36.40 97.50
N ASP A 67 0.88 -37.33 96.99
CA ASP A 67 1.86 -38.09 97.79
C ASP A 67 2.90 -37.18 98.47
N VAL A 68 3.49 -36.23 97.74
CA VAL A 68 4.45 -35.25 98.30
C VAL A 68 3.82 -34.43 99.41
N SER A 69 2.57 -34.01 99.25
CA SER A 69 1.87 -33.21 100.27
C SER A 69 1.58 -34.03 101.52
N VAL A 70 1.08 -35.26 101.36
CA VAL A 70 0.83 -36.18 102.49
C VAL A 70 2.12 -36.44 103.26
N ARG A 71 3.21 -36.76 102.56
CA ARG A 71 4.51 -37.02 103.18
C ARG A 71 5.07 -35.78 103.87
N GLY A 72 5.10 -34.63 103.19
CA GLY A 72 5.62 -33.39 103.76
C GLY A 72 4.83 -32.95 105.00
N PHE A 73 3.49 -32.96 104.91
CA PHE A 73 2.61 -32.60 106.01
C PHE A 73 2.73 -33.57 107.20
N SER A 74 2.99 -34.86 106.95
CA SER A 74 3.19 -35.85 108.02
C SER A 74 4.44 -35.59 108.88
N VAL A 75 5.43 -34.87 108.35
CA VAL A 75 6.71 -34.58 109.03
C VAL A 75 6.64 -33.29 109.86
N ASP A 76 6.18 -32.20 109.26
CA ASP A 76 6.27 -30.84 109.85
C ASP A 76 4.92 -30.23 110.22
N LYS A 77 3.80 -30.83 109.75
CA LYS A 77 2.42 -30.35 109.95
C LYS A 77 2.15 -28.89 109.50
N ASP A 78 3.03 -28.31 108.68
CA ASP A 78 2.82 -27.00 108.07
C ASP A 78 1.76 -27.08 106.96
N GLU A 79 0.65 -26.36 107.11
CA GLU A 79 -0.44 -26.33 106.13
C GLU A 79 0.00 -25.87 104.74
N ARG A 80 1.08 -25.08 104.62
CA ARG A 80 1.64 -24.67 103.32
C ARG A 80 2.06 -25.88 102.47
N LEU A 81 2.43 -27.00 103.11
CA LEU A 81 2.81 -28.24 102.46
C LEU A 81 1.62 -28.99 101.83
N LEU A 82 0.38 -28.59 102.14
CA LEU A 82 -0.84 -29.15 101.52
C LEU A 82 -1.18 -28.49 100.18
N LYS A 83 -0.54 -27.36 99.82
CA LYS A 83 -0.81 -26.63 98.58
C LYS A 83 -0.72 -27.51 97.31
N PRO A 84 0.28 -28.41 97.14
CA PRO A 84 0.32 -29.27 95.96
C PRO A 84 -0.86 -30.25 95.88
N TYR A 85 -1.35 -30.78 97.00
CA TYR A 85 -2.55 -31.63 97.07
C TYR A 85 -3.81 -30.86 96.69
N THR A 86 -3.98 -29.65 97.21
CA THR A 86 -5.12 -28.79 96.84
C THR A 86 -5.13 -28.53 95.33
N ILE A 87 -3.98 -28.17 94.75
CA ILE A 87 -3.83 -27.99 93.30
C ILE A 87 -4.16 -29.28 92.55
N ALA A 88 -3.66 -30.44 93.01
CA ALA A 88 -3.94 -31.74 92.39
C ALA A 88 -5.44 -32.05 92.34
N LYS A 89 -6.17 -31.75 93.42
CA LYS A 89 -7.62 -31.92 93.52
C LYS A 89 -8.39 -30.96 92.59
N GLU A 90 -7.92 -29.72 92.45
CA GLU A 90 -8.52 -28.72 91.56
C GLU A 90 -8.33 -29.06 90.08
N VAL A 91 -7.14 -29.50 89.67
CA VAL A 91 -6.84 -29.78 88.25
C VAL A 91 -7.34 -31.15 87.79
N PHE A 92 -7.52 -32.11 88.70
CA PHE A 92 -7.92 -33.49 88.38
C PHE A 92 -9.16 -33.60 87.49
N PRO A 93 -10.31 -32.97 87.79
CA PRO A 93 -11.51 -33.13 86.98
C PRO A 93 -11.28 -32.66 85.53
N LYS A 94 -10.61 -31.52 85.38
CA LYS A 94 -10.34 -30.90 84.08
C LYS A 94 -9.38 -31.73 83.23
N THR A 95 -8.30 -32.26 83.81
CA THR A 95 -7.34 -33.11 83.08
C THR A 95 -8.01 -34.35 82.48
N PHE A 96 -8.91 -35.00 83.22
CA PHE A 96 -9.64 -36.16 82.71
C PHE A 96 -10.75 -35.78 81.73
N GLU A 97 -11.38 -34.61 81.87
CA GLU A 97 -12.34 -34.09 80.88
C GLU A 97 -11.68 -33.78 79.54
N ASP A 98 -10.51 -33.11 79.58
CA ASP A 98 -9.72 -32.77 78.40
C ASP A 98 -9.28 -34.05 77.67
N LEU A 99 -8.74 -35.05 78.40
CA LEU A 99 -8.34 -36.34 77.83
C LEU A 99 -9.53 -37.12 77.26
N ASN A 100 -10.68 -37.10 77.94
CA ASN A 100 -11.88 -37.80 77.48
C ASN A 100 -12.41 -37.20 76.17
N THR A 101 -12.40 -35.87 76.06
CA THR A 101 -12.77 -35.14 74.83
C THR A 101 -11.77 -35.42 73.70
N GLN A 102 -10.47 -35.33 73.97
CA GLN A 102 -9.42 -35.53 72.97
C GLN A 102 -9.38 -36.97 72.44
N LEU A 103 -9.46 -37.97 73.33
CA LEU A 103 -9.44 -39.39 72.95
C LEU A 103 -10.76 -39.85 72.33
N GLY A 104 -11.89 -39.30 72.79
CA GLY A 104 -13.21 -39.55 72.20
C GLY A 104 -13.29 -39.09 70.75
N ALA A 105 -12.70 -37.94 70.42
CA ALA A 105 -12.61 -37.45 69.05
C ALA A 105 -11.77 -38.34 68.12
N GLN A 106 -10.89 -39.18 68.67
CA GLN A 106 -10.03 -40.12 67.94
C GLN A 106 -10.62 -41.54 67.87
N GLY A 107 -11.78 -41.80 68.49
CA GLY A 107 -12.42 -43.11 68.50
C GLY A 107 -11.71 -44.17 69.35
N VAL A 108 -10.88 -43.75 70.32
CA VAL A 108 -10.17 -44.65 71.24
C VAL A 108 -11.11 -45.10 72.36
N THR A 109 -11.06 -46.38 72.75
CA THR A 109 -11.87 -46.93 73.85
C THR A 109 -11.53 -46.26 75.18
N LEU A 110 -12.51 -45.60 75.79
CA LEU A 110 -12.35 -44.78 77.01
C LEU A 110 -12.43 -45.58 78.32
N ASP A 111 -12.71 -46.89 78.25
CA ASP A 111 -12.92 -47.74 79.42
C ASP A 111 -11.70 -47.75 80.36
N GLY A 112 -10.50 -47.87 79.80
CA GLY A 112 -9.25 -47.77 80.56
C GLY A 112 -9.06 -46.40 81.21
N LEU A 113 -9.36 -45.30 80.51
CA LEU A 113 -9.24 -43.95 81.05
C LEU A 113 -10.23 -43.71 82.20
N GLN A 114 -11.46 -44.23 82.08
CA GLN A 114 -12.49 -44.10 83.10
C GLN A 114 -12.16 -44.92 84.35
N LYS A 115 -11.55 -46.11 84.19
CA LYS A 115 -11.01 -46.88 85.30
C LYS A 115 -9.92 -46.09 86.04
N ILE A 116 -8.94 -45.55 85.32
CA ILE A 116 -7.88 -44.72 85.92
C ILE A 116 -8.44 -43.47 86.60
N LYS A 117 -9.43 -42.81 86.00
CA LYS A 117 -10.12 -41.66 86.64
C LYS A 117 -10.68 -42.04 88.00
N THR A 118 -11.32 -43.19 88.08
CA THR A 118 -11.92 -43.71 89.32
C THR A 118 -10.84 -44.01 90.36
N GLU A 119 -9.76 -44.69 89.97
CA GLU A 119 -8.67 -45.03 90.89
C GLU A 119 -7.87 -43.80 91.36
N VAL A 120 -7.66 -42.81 90.50
CA VAL A 120 -7.03 -41.54 90.90
C VAL A 120 -7.94 -40.77 91.86
N ALA A 121 -9.26 -40.75 91.63
CA ALA A 121 -10.20 -40.13 92.57
C ALA A 121 -10.18 -40.83 93.94
N ASN A 122 -10.21 -42.16 93.95
CA ASN A 122 -10.10 -42.98 95.17
C ASN A 122 -8.80 -42.67 95.92
N TYR A 123 -7.68 -42.54 95.20
CA TYR A 123 -6.39 -42.22 95.80
C TYR A 123 -6.32 -40.78 96.36
N LEU A 124 -6.91 -39.80 95.67
CA LEU A 124 -7.02 -38.43 96.18
C LEU A 124 -7.90 -38.33 97.43
N GLU A 125 -8.99 -39.09 97.48
CA GLU A 125 -9.84 -39.19 98.68
C GLU A 125 -9.09 -39.86 99.83
N PHE A 126 -8.40 -40.97 99.55
CA PHE A 126 -7.56 -41.66 100.53
C PHE A 126 -6.45 -40.76 101.07
N SER A 127 -5.82 -39.97 100.20
CA SER A 127 -4.83 -38.96 100.58
C SER A 127 -5.42 -37.88 101.47
N GLY A 128 -6.66 -37.45 101.19
CA GLY A 128 -7.41 -36.52 102.05
C GLY A 128 -7.64 -37.09 103.45
N LYS A 129 -8.11 -38.35 103.54
CA LYS A 129 -8.28 -39.04 104.83
C LYS A 129 -6.97 -39.16 105.59
N MET A 130 -5.86 -39.47 104.92
CA MET A 130 -4.53 -39.48 105.54
C MET A 130 -4.15 -38.10 106.11
N ILE A 131 -4.43 -37.01 105.39
CA ILE A 131 -4.21 -35.64 105.87
C ILE A 131 -5.08 -35.35 107.11
N ASP A 132 -6.34 -35.79 107.11
CA ASP A 132 -7.26 -35.61 108.24
C ASP A 132 -6.79 -36.36 109.50
N GLU A 133 -6.30 -37.60 109.35
CA GLU A 133 -5.69 -38.36 110.45
C GLU A 133 -4.43 -37.68 111.01
N ILE A 134 -3.59 -37.08 110.13
CA ILE A 134 -2.43 -36.29 110.56
C ILE A 134 -2.87 -35.04 111.35
N LYS A 135 -3.96 -34.38 110.93
CA LYS A 135 -4.54 -33.21 111.63
C LYS A 135 -5.12 -33.57 113.00
N GLN A 136 -5.70 -34.76 113.14
CA GLN A 136 -6.27 -35.28 114.39
C GLN A 136 -5.22 -35.88 115.35
N ASP A 137 -3.93 -35.81 115.00
CA ASP A 137 -2.80 -36.39 115.73
C ASP A 137 -2.82 -37.93 115.85
N SER A 138 -3.61 -38.60 115.00
CA SER A 138 -3.77 -40.06 114.91
C SER A 138 -2.65 -40.72 114.11
N MET A 139 -1.39 -40.52 114.54
CA MET A 139 -0.21 -40.94 113.77
C MET A 139 -0.09 -42.46 113.55
N ASN A 140 -0.62 -43.29 114.46
CA ASN A 140 -0.62 -44.75 114.30
C ASN A 140 -1.57 -45.20 113.18
N THR A 141 -2.75 -44.59 113.09
CA THR A 141 -3.73 -44.82 112.03
C THR A 141 -3.18 -44.37 110.68
N PHE A 142 -2.59 -43.17 110.61
CA PHE A 142 -1.90 -42.69 109.41
C PHE A 142 -0.81 -43.67 108.95
N ARG A 143 0.08 -44.13 109.85
CA ARG A 143 1.14 -45.08 109.48
C ARG A 143 0.59 -46.41 108.97
N ALA A 144 -0.54 -46.87 109.49
CA ALA A 144 -1.21 -48.07 108.98
C ALA A 144 -1.76 -47.84 107.56
N MET A 145 -2.45 -46.73 107.33
CA MET A 145 -2.96 -46.34 106.01
C MET A 145 -1.84 -46.14 104.99
N PHE A 146 -0.76 -45.44 105.36
CA PHE A 146 0.37 -45.18 104.48
C PHE A 146 1.10 -46.47 104.07
N LYS A 147 1.15 -47.48 104.94
CA LYS A 147 1.71 -48.81 104.64
C LYS A 147 0.91 -49.60 103.60
N GLU A 148 -0.35 -49.26 103.35
CA GLU A 148 -1.15 -49.93 102.30
C GLU A 148 -0.61 -49.66 100.89
N ASP A 149 0.20 -48.61 100.72
CA ASP A 149 0.89 -48.24 99.47
C ASP A 149 0.00 -48.30 98.22
N ARG A 150 -1.21 -47.73 98.32
CA ARG A 150 -2.17 -47.65 97.22
C ARG A 150 -1.63 -46.90 96.00
N GLY A 151 -0.62 -46.04 96.18
CA GLY A 151 0.00 -45.27 95.11
C GLY A 151 0.77 -46.14 94.11
N THR A 152 1.49 -47.16 94.61
CA THR A 152 2.22 -48.10 93.74
C THR A 152 1.26 -48.96 92.92
N ALA A 153 0.16 -49.45 93.52
CA ALA A 153 -0.85 -50.21 92.80
C ALA A 153 -1.51 -49.37 91.68
N LEU A 154 -1.90 -48.12 91.99
CA LEU A 154 -2.42 -47.16 91.02
C LEU A 154 -1.43 -46.89 89.88
N TRP A 155 -0.13 -46.79 90.19
CA TRP A 155 0.90 -46.56 89.18
C TRP A 155 0.96 -47.68 88.14
N TYR A 156 0.89 -48.95 88.56
CA TYR A 156 0.88 -50.09 87.63
C TYR A 156 -0.36 -50.12 86.75
N GLU A 157 -1.54 -49.81 87.32
CA GLU A 157 -2.76 -49.73 86.52
C GLU A 157 -2.70 -48.60 85.49
N TYR A 158 -2.23 -47.41 85.93
CA TYR A 158 -2.03 -46.27 85.04
C TYR A 158 -1.04 -46.60 83.93
N ASP A 159 0.10 -47.21 84.24
CA ASP A 159 1.16 -47.50 83.26
C ASP A 159 0.65 -48.43 82.16
N ALA A 160 -0.17 -49.44 82.51
CA ALA A 160 -0.79 -50.33 81.54
C ALA A 160 -1.68 -49.58 80.53
N VAL A 161 -2.52 -48.65 81.02
CA VAL A 161 -3.41 -47.84 80.17
C VAL A 161 -2.62 -46.79 79.37
N ALA A 162 -1.66 -46.14 80.02
CA ALA A 162 -0.83 -45.11 79.42
C ALA A 162 0.01 -45.66 78.27
N LYS A 163 0.59 -46.87 78.41
CA LYS A 163 1.33 -47.53 77.33
C LYS A 163 0.49 -47.71 76.06
N VAL A 164 -0.77 -48.13 76.20
CA VAL A 164 -1.69 -48.33 75.05
C VAL A 164 -2.00 -47.00 74.38
N ILE A 165 -2.36 -45.97 75.15
CA ILE A 165 -2.69 -44.65 74.61
C ILE A 165 -1.46 -44.01 73.96
N VAL A 166 -0.31 -44.01 74.63
CA VAL A 166 0.94 -43.44 74.12
C VAL A 166 1.38 -44.15 72.83
N ALA A 167 1.31 -45.48 72.77
CA ALA A 167 1.63 -46.25 71.57
C ALA A 167 0.70 -45.90 70.39
N HIS A 168 -0.59 -45.70 70.66
CA HIS A 168 -1.54 -45.22 69.64
C HIS A 168 -1.17 -43.81 69.14
N GLN A 169 -0.84 -42.89 70.05
CA GLN A 169 -0.40 -41.54 69.67
C GLN A 169 0.93 -41.55 68.90
N ASP A 170 1.86 -42.44 69.24
CA ASP A 170 3.11 -42.64 68.48
C ASP A 170 2.84 -43.11 67.05
N GLU A 171 1.91 -44.04 66.86
CA GLU A 171 1.53 -44.51 65.53
C GLU A 171 0.86 -43.42 64.69
N LEU A 172 -0.07 -42.65 65.28
CA LEU A 172 -0.69 -41.51 64.62
C LEU A 172 0.35 -40.46 64.20
N ASN A 173 1.28 -40.12 65.10
CA ASN A 173 2.35 -39.18 64.81
C ASN A 173 3.30 -39.72 63.72
N ARG A 174 3.61 -41.01 63.72
CA ARG A 174 4.43 -41.66 62.67
C ARG A 174 3.75 -41.58 61.30
N ILE A 175 2.46 -41.86 61.23
CA ILE A 175 1.66 -41.74 59.99
C ILE A 175 1.61 -40.28 59.53
N ALA A 176 1.36 -39.34 60.45
CA ALA A 176 1.32 -37.91 60.15
C ALA A 176 2.66 -37.40 59.62
N GLN A 177 3.78 -37.81 60.24
CA GLN A 177 5.13 -37.45 59.82
C GLN A 177 5.46 -37.99 58.43
N SER A 178 5.09 -39.24 58.13
CA SER A 178 5.24 -39.83 56.80
C SER A 178 4.41 -39.08 55.75
N ARG A 179 3.15 -38.76 56.07
CA ARG A 179 2.27 -37.96 55.19
C ARG A 179 2.87 -36.58 54.92
N TYR A 180 3.42 -35.92 55.93
CA TYR A 180 4.08 -34.63 55.81
C TYR A 180 5.30 -34.69 54.90
N GLN A 181 6.21 -35.64 55.11
CA GLN A 181 7.40 -35.82 54.26
C GLN A 181 7.01 -36.11 52.81
N ASN A 182 6.02 -36.97 52.58
CA ASN A 182 5.52 -37.25 51.24
C ASN A 182 4.87 -36.02 50.58
N ALA A 183 4.10 -35.21 51.32
CA ALA A 183 3.52 -33.97 50.80
C ALA A 183 4.60 -32.94 50.43
N MET A 184 5.65 -32.81 51.25
CA MET A 184 6.81 -31.95 50.97
C MET A 184 7.61 -32.41 49.76
N ALA A 185 7.89 -33.72 49.66
CA ALA A 185 8.61 -34.30 48.53
C ALA A 185 7.82 -34.11 47.22
N ARG A 186 6.51 -34.41 47.21
CA ARG A 186 5.63 -34.17 46.04
C ARG A 186 5.64 -32.69 45.63
N THR A 187 5.56 -31.77 46.59
CA THR A 187 5.60 -30.33 46.32
C THR A 187 6.91 -29.91 45.66
N SER A 188 8.04 -30.40 46.17
CA SER A 188 9.37 -30.12 45.61
C SER A 188 9.51 -30.68 44.19
N TRP A 189 9.03 -31.90 43.94
CA TRP A 189 9.04 -32.51 42.60
C TRP A 189 8.15 -31.76 41.60
N ILE A 190 6.97 -31.30 42.01
CA ILE A 190 6.08 -30.49 41.17
C ILE A 190 6.76 -29.17 40.77
N GLN A 191 7.43 -28.49 41.71
CA GLN A 191 8.16 -27.25 41.43
C GLN A 191 9.35 -27.49 40.50
N ALA A 192 10.12 -28.57 40.71
CA ALA A 192 11.23 -28.93 39.84
C ALA A 192 10.76 -29.23 38.40
N LEU A 193 9.66 -29.98 38.25
CA LEU A 193 9.06 -30.28 36.95
C LEU A 193 8.58 -29.00 36.24
N LEU A 194 7.97 -28.08 36.99
CA LEU A 194 7.50 -26.79 36.45
C LEU A 194 8.67 -25.91 36.00
N LEU A 195 9.78 -25.87 36.74
CA LEU A 195 10.98 -25.13 36.32
C LEU A 195 11.62 -25.76 35.07
N LEU A 196 11.74 -27.09 35.06
CA LEU A 196 12.37 -27.84 33.97
C LEU A 196 11.59 -27.74 32.66
N THR A 197 10.26 -27.65 32.72
CA THR A 197 9.42 -27.53 31.52
C THR A 197 9.06 -26.08 31.19
N GLY A 198 8.84 -25.25 32.20
CA GLY A 198 8.37 -23.87 32.05
C GLY A 198 9.42 -22.93 31.49
N ILE A 199 10.67 -23.00 31.98
CA ILE A 199 11.74 -22.10 31.51
C ILE A 199 12.06 -22.34 30.03
N PRO A 200 12.28 -23.58 29.54
CA PRO A 200 12.53 -23.81 28.12
C PRO A 200 11.34 -23.40 27.24
N THR A 201 10.11 -23.61 27.72
CA THR A 201 8.90 -23.20 27.00
C THR A 201 8.85 -21.67 26.86
N LEU A 202 9.15 -20.92 27.91
CA LEU A 202 9.23 -19.46 27.87
C LEU A 202 10.33 -18.97 26.93
N ILE A 203 11.53 -19.55 27.00
CA ILE A 203 12.64 -19.22 26.10
C ILE A 203 12.24 -19.48 24.64
N PHE A 204 11.61 -20.63 24.36
CA PHE A 204 11.11 -20.96 23.03
C PHE A 204 10.10 -19.91 22.52
N ILE A 205 9.13 -19.52 23.35
CA ILE A 205 8.14 -18.49 23.01
C ILE A 205 8.83 -17.17 22.66
N VAL A 206 9.77 -16.71 23.48
CA VAL A 206 10.50 -15.44 23.26
C VAL A 206 11.33 -15.48 21.98
N LEU A 207 12.10 -16.56 21.76
CA LEU A 207 12.91 -16.72 20.55
C LEU A 207 12.05 -16.79 19.29
N ARG A 208 10.89 -17.45 19.37
CA ARG A 208 9.95 -17.57 18.26
C ARG A 208 9.35 -16.20 17.89
N LEU A 209 8.87 -15.45 18.88
CA LEU A 209 8.34 -14.09 18.67
C LEU A 209 9.40 -13.15 18.08
N ALA A 210 10.64 -13.20 18.59
CA ALA A 210 11.72 -12.39 18.07
C ALA A 210 12.06 -12.73 16.61
N LYS A 211 12.09 -14.03 16.26
CA LYS A 211 12.31 -14.49 14.88
C LYS A 211 11.21 -14.00 13.94
N GLU A 212 9.95 -14.09 14.34
CA GLU A 212 8.80 -13.66 13.52
C GLU A 212 8.76 -12.15 13.34
N ALA A 213 9.05 -11.37 14.38
CA ALA A 213 9.17 -9.91 14.28
C ALA A 213 10.26 -9.51 13.27
N LYS A 214 11.42 -10.20 13.29
CA LYS A 214 12.50 -9.97 12.33
C LYS A 214 12.09 -10.34 10.91
N GLN A 215 11.44 -11.49 10.72
CA GLN A 215 10.96 -11.93 9.40
C GLN A 215 9.92 -10.97 8.81
N ARG A 216 8.98 -10.49 9.64
CA ARG A 216 7.96 -9.52 9.22
C ARG A 216 8.58 -8.20 8.78
N THR A 217 9.54 -7.69 9.55
CA THR A 217 10.27 -6.46 9.21
C THR A 217 11.05 -6.62 7.91
N ALA A 218 11.70 -7.77 7.71
CA ALA A 218 12.42 -8.07 6.46
C ALA A 218 11.49 -8.11 5.25
N LEU A 219 10.32 -8.76 5.36
CA LEU A 219 9.31 -8.79 4.29
C LEU A 219 8.77 -7.40 3.96
N LEU A 220 8.51 -6.56 4.96
CA LEU A 220 8.07 -5.18 4.73
C LEU A 220 9.14 -4.33 4.03
N LEU A 221 10.41 -4.53 4.38
CA LEU A 221 11.53 -3.83 3.75
C LEU A 221 11.77 -4.31 2.30
N GLU A 222 11.62 -5.61 2.05
CA GLU A 222 11.66 -6.18 0.70
C GLU A 222 10.48 -5.69 -0.15
N PHE A 223 9.29 -5.61 0.44
CA PHE A 223 8.11 -5.03 -0.20
C PHE A 223 8.32 -3.54 -0.54
N ASP A 224 8.88 -2.76 0.38
CA ASP A 224 9.23 -1.35 0.14
C ASP A 224 10.23 -1.18 -1.00
N ARG A 225 11.31 -1.98 -0.97
CA ARG A 225 12.32 -2.01 -2.02
C ARG A 225 11.71 -2.40 -3.37
N SER A 226 10.83 -3.39 -3.40
CA SER A 226 10.11 -3.79 -4.61
C SER A 226 9.22 -2.66 -5.12
N ASN A 227 8.49 -1.98 -4.23
CA ASN A 227 7.65 -0.83 -4.58
C ASN A 227 8.48 0.31 -5.21
N ARG A 228 9.66 0.64 -4.67
CA ARG A 228 10.58 1.62 -5.27
C ARG A 228 11.10 1.19 -6.64
N THR A 229 11.49 -0.07 -6.74
CA THR A 229 12.11 -0.64 -7.95
C THR A 229 11.13 -0.72 -9.11
N TYR A 230 9.89 -1.10 -8.85
CA TYR A 230 8.92 -1.39 -9.91
C TYR A 230 7.86 -0.31 -10.10
N LEU A 231 7.50 0.44 -9.05
CA LEU A 231 6.38 1.37 -9.08
C LEU A 231 6.83 2.84 -9.07
N PHE A 232 7.41 3.30 -7.96
CA PHE A 232 7.83 4.68 -7.78
C PHE A 232 8.81 4.82 -6.60
N ASP A 233 9.94 5.50 -6.83
CA ASP A 233 10.93 5.83 -5.81
C ASP A 233 10.88 7.33 -5.48
N ASP A 234 10.52 7.66 -4.24
CA ASP A 234 10.44 9.05 -3.78
C ASP A 234 11.81 9.67 -3.47
N GLY A 235 12.88 8.87 -3.38
CA GLY A 235 14.24 9.29 -3.00
C GLY A 235 14.46 9.48 -1.50
N ASN A 236 13.44 9.26 -0.66
CA ASN A 236 13.57 9.40 0.79
C ASN A 236 14.25 8.17 1.40
N GLU A 237 14.96 8.35 2.52
CA GLU A 237 15.51 7.23 3.28
C GLU A 237 14.42 6.24 3.73
N VAL A 238 14.78 4.96 3.77
CA VAL A 238 13.89 3.89 4.24
C VAL A 238 13.73 4.03 5.76
N SER A 239 12.67 4.70 6.20
CA SER A 239 12.32 4.78 7.61
C SER A 239 11.85 3.42 8.12
N THR A 240 12.56 2.85 9.09
CA THR A 240 12.23 1.58 9.76
C THR A 240 11.25 1.75 10.93
N ALA A 241 10.80 2.98 11.19
CA ALA A 241 10.13 3.31 12.44
C ALA A 241 8.66 2.87 12.50
N ASN A 242 7.97 2.66 11.37
CA ASN A 242 6.54 2.35 11.39
C ASN A 242 6.10 1.42 10.25
N GLU A 243 5.61 0.23 10.59
CA GLU A 243 5.11 -0.76 9.62
C GLU A 243 3.95 -0.24 8.77
N ALA A 244 3.09 0.61 9.34
CA ALA A 244 1.96 1.20 8.63
C ALA A 244 2.43 2.09 7.47
N HIS A 245 3.59 2.73 7.61
CA HIS A 245 4.16 3.61 6.61
C HIS A 245 4.42 2.87 5.28
N TYR A 246 4.93 1.63 5.33
CA TYR A 246 5.19 0.85 4.12
C TYR A 246 3.92 0.52 3.32
N ILE A 247 2.85 0.18 4.04
CA ILE A 247 1.56 -0.16 3.43
C ILE A 247 0.91 1.08 2.85
N ASP A 248 0.83 2.16 3.62
CA ASP A 248 0.22 3.42 3.18
C ASP A 248 0.93 3.99 1.96
N ARG A 249 2.27 3.90 1.95
CA ARG A 249 3.09 4.36 0.82
C ARG A 249 2.83 3.54 -0.44
N SER A 250 2.78 2.21 -0.32
CA SER A 250 2.46 1.36 -1.47
C SER A 250 1.04 1.62 -2.01
N ILE A 251 0.04 1.71 -1.12
CA ILE A 251 -1.33 2.06 -1.50
C ILE A 251 -1.37 3.42 -2.20
N SER A 252 -0.65 4.42 -1.67
CA SER A 252 -0.55 5.75 -2.27
C SER A 252 0.07 5.68 -3.67
N SER A 253 1.19 4.99 -3.84
CA SER A 253 1.83 4.83 -5.15
C SER A 253 0.91 4.14 -6.17
N PHE A 254 0.14 3.12 -5.76
CA PHE A 254 -0.86 2.49 -6.64
C PHE A 254 -1.99 3.43 -7.03
N LYS A 255 -2.49 4.25 -6.08
CA LYS A 255 -3.51 5.27 -6.37
C LYS A 255 -3.01 6.32 -7.35
N VAL A 256 -1.76 6.78 -7.20
CA VAL A 256 -1.13 7.72 -8.13
C VAL A 256 -1.00 7.09 -9.52
N ALA A 257 -0.53 5.85 -9.62
CA ALA A 257 -0.44 5.14 -10.89
C ALA A 257 -1.80 4.99 -11.58
N ALA A 258 -2.83 4.57 -10.85
CA ALA A 258 -4.18 4.43 -11.38
C ALA A 258 -4.77 5.77 -11.86
N ALA A 259 -4.59 6.84 -11.08
CA ALA A 259 -5.04 8.17 -11.47
C ALA A 259 -4.33 8.67 -12.74
N PHE A 260 -3.01 8.48 -12.81
CA PHE A 260 -2.21 8.88 -13.97
C PHE A 260 -2.65 8.13 -15.24
N VAL A 261 -2.86 6.82 -15.15
CA VAL A 261 -3.39 6.02 -16.27
C VAL A 261 -4.79 6.49 -16.66
N ALA A 262 -5.66 6.79 -15.70
CA ALA A 262 -7.00 7.29 -15.99
C ALA A 262 -6.97 8.63 -16.75
N ASP A 263 -6.12 9.58 -16.33
CA ASP A 263 -5.95 10.85 -17.04
C ASP A 263 -5.43 10.66 -18.46
N LEU A 264 -4.45 9.75 -18.65
CA LEU A 264 -3.95 9.37 -19.97
C LEU A 264 -5.05 8.81 -20.88
N THR A 265 -5.86 7.90 -20.38
CA THR A 265 -6.97 7.31 -21.15
C THR A 265 -8.06 8.33 -21.51
N ASN A 266 -8.16 9.41 -20.76
CA ASN A 266 -9.07 10.53 -21.04
C ASN A 266 -8.45 11.60 -21.97
N GLY A 267 -7.27 11.34 -22.54
CA GLY A 267 -6.61 12.25 -23.49
C GLY A 267 -5.97 13.49 -22.86
N LYS A 268 -5.75 13.49 -21.55
CA LYS A 268 -5.03 14.54 -20.83
C LYS A 268 -3.53 14.21 -20.80
N PHE A 269 -2.77 14.87 -21.67
CA PHE A 269 -1.32 14.63 -21.82
C PHE A 269 -0.45 15.73 -21.17
N ASP A 270 -1.08 16.69 -20.51
CA ASP A 270 -0.48 17.79 -19.75
C ASP A 270 -0.25 17.46 -18.27
N VAL A 271 -0.69 16.28 -17.83
CA VAL A 271 -0.54 15.85 -16.42
C VAL A 271 0.86 15.34 -16.11
N GLU A 272 1.34 15.69 -14.92
CA GLU A 272 2.60 15.19 -14.38
C GLU A 272 2.38 14.09 -13.33
N TRP A 273 3.35 13.19 -13.22
CA TRP A 273 3.33 12.16 -12.18
C TRP A 273 3.48 12.79 -10.80
N ARG A 274 2.46 12.66 -9.94
CA ARG A 274 2.46 13.24 -8.60
C ARG A 274 3.62 12.69 -7.75
N GLY A 275 4.48 13.59 -7.28
CA GLY A 275 5.65 13.27 -6.44
C GLY A 275 6.97 13.14 -7.23
N LEU A 276 6.91 13.06 -8.56
CA LEU A 276 8.11 13.12 -9.39
C LEU A 276 8.68 14.55 -9.35
N ASN A 277 9.97 14.68 -9.12
CA ASN A 277 10.67 15.96 -9.02
C ASN A 277 12.12 15.82 -9.50
N LYS A 278 12.84 16.94 -9.58
CA LYS A 278 14.23 16.96 -10.09
C LYS A 278 15.19 16.05 -9.32
N HIS A 279 14.93 15.80 -8.03
CA HIS A 279 15.81 14.99 -7.18
C HIS A 279 15.61 13.48 -7.40
N ASN A 280 14.38 13.03 -7.64
CA ASN A 280 14.06 11.60 -7.78
C ASN A 280 13.82 11.15 -9.24
N THR A 281 13.84 12.07 -10.22
CA THR A 281 13.60 11.72 -11.63
C THR A 281 14.55 10.62 -12.11
N SER A 282 15.85 10.71 -11.80
CA SER A 282 16.85 9.72 -12.20
C SER A 282 16.61 8.33 -11.61
N LEU A 283 16.01 8.25 -10.41
CA LEU A 283 15.68 7.00 -9.73
C LEU A 283 14.48 6.28 -10.38
N ASN A 284 13.65 7.01 -11.12
CA ASN A 284 12.40 6.50 -11.68
C ASN A 284 12.49 6.15 -13.17
N ASN A 285 13.65 6.26 -13.81
CA ASN A 285 13.79 6.05 -15.26
C ASN A 285 13.37 4.65 -15.75
N THR A 286 13.47 3.63 -14.90
CA THR A 286 13.22 2.23 -15.25
C THR A 286 11.90 1.68 -14.73
N ASN A 287 11.32 2.34 -13.74
CA ASN A 287 10.10 1.86 -13.07
C ASN A 287 8.83 2.38 -13.76
N LEU A 288 7.66 1.97 -13.24
CA LEU A 288 6.38 2.30 -13.85
C LEU A 288 6.17 3.81 -14.00
N ALA A 289 6.54 4.60 -12.98
CA ALA A 289 6.40 6.06 -13.04
C ALA A 289 7.15 6.67 -14.22
N GLY A 290 8.43 6.33 -14.41
CA GLY A 290 9.20 6.85 -15.54
C GLY A 290 8.73 6.30 -16.89
N LYS A 291 8.39 5.01 -16.98
CA LYS A 291 7.88 4.41 -18.22
C LYS A 291 6.55 5.02 -18.66
N LEU A 292 5.62 5.23 -17.74
CA LEU A 292 4.35 5.91 -18.04
C LEU A 292 4.54 7.39 -18.35
N THR A 293 5.48 8.06 -17.68
CA THR A 293 5.83 9.45 -18.01
C THR A 293 6.42 9.57 -19.42
N ALA A 294 7.26 8.62 -19.83
CA ALA A 294 7.80 8.56 -21.19
C ALA A 294 6.71 8.26 -22.23
N LEU A 295 5.80 7.30 -21.93
CA LEU A 295 4.66 7.01 -22.78
C LEU A 295 3.76 8.24 -22.97
N ARG A 296 3.47 8.97 -21.88
CA ARG A 296 2.70 10.22 -21.91
C ARG A 296 3.33 11.28 -22.79
N ASN A 297 4.66 11.46 -22.69
CA ASN A 297 5.41 12.34 -23.60
C ASN A 297 5.23 11.93 -25.07
N GLN A 298 5.41 10.63 -25.37
CA GLN A 298 5.27 10.10 -26.73
C GLN A 298 3.85 10.31 -27.29
N LEU A 299 2.81 10.05 -26.48
CA LEU A 299 1.42 10.27 -26.87
C LEU A 299 1.13 11.75 -27.11
N SER A 300 1.70 12.65 -26.29
CA SER A 300 1.57 14.11 -26.51
C SER A 300 2.17 14.53 -27.86
N THR A 301 3.38 14.06 -28.18
CA THR A 301 4.03 14.36 -29.46
C THR A 301 3.23 13.79 -30.64
N LEU A 302 2.76 12.54 -30.52
CA LEU A 302 1.93 11.92 -31.56
C LEU A 302 0.61 12.68 -31.78
N LYS A 303 -0.02 13.17 -30.71
CA LYS A 303 -1.22 13.99 -30.81
C LYS A 303 -0.95 15.29 -31.56
N GLU A 304 0.13 16.00 -31.22
CA GLU A 304 0.51 17.24 -31.91
C GLU A 304 0.82 17.02 -33.40
N GLU A 305 1.47 15.91 -33.74
CA GLU A 305 1.74 15.52 -35.13
C GLU A 305 0.45 15.18 -35.89
N ASP A 306 -0.45 14.42 -35.27
CA ASP A 306 -1.72 14.05 -35.90
C ASP A 306 -2.65 15.26 -36.06
N GLU A 307 -2.65 16.21 -35.11
CA GLU A 307 -3.36 17.49 -35.23
C GLU A 307 -2.86 18.31 -36.43
N LYS A 308 -1.53 18.44 -36.60
CA LYS A 308 -0.92 19.13 -37.76
C LYS A 308 -1.29 18.45 -39.07
N ARG A 309 -1.21 17.12 -39.13
CA ARG A 309 -1.54 16.34 -40.34
C ARG A 309 -3.03 16.44 -40.67
N ASN A 310 -3.90 16.37 -39.67
CA ASN A 310 -5.33 16.52 -39.84
C ASN A 310 -5.68 17.93 -40.35
N TRP A 311 -5.07 18.98 -39.79
CA TRP A 311 -5.22 20.34 -40.29
C TRP A 311 -4.82 20.48 -41.76
N LEU A 312 -3.68 19.90 -42.17
CA LEU A 312 -3.22 19.91 -43.56
C LEU A 312 -4.21 19.18 -44.48
N ASN A 313 -4.64 17.97 -44.11
CA ASN A 313 -5.55 17.16 -44.92
C ASN A 313 -6.94 17.78 -45.08
N VAL A 314 -7.50 18.32 -43.99
CA VAL A 314 -8.78 19.05 -44.04
C VAL A 314 -8.65 20.31 -44.90
N GLY A 315 -7.52 21.02 -44.79
CA GLY A 315 -7.20 22.16 -45.62
C GLY A 315 -7.18 21.80 -47.10
N LEU A 316 -6.43 20.75 -47.48
CA LEU A 316 -6.32 20.30 -48.87
C LEU A 316 -7.67 19.82 -49.42
N ALA A 317 -8.47 19.11 -48.62
CA ALA A 317 -9.79 18.65 -49.06
C ALA A 317 -10.71 19.84 -49.41
N LYS A 318 -10.78 20.84 -48.52
CA LYS A 318 -11.55 22.07 -48.74
C LYS A 318 -11.02 22.87 -49.94
N PHE A 319 -9.70 22.95 -50.06
CA PHE A 319 -9.04 23.67 -51.13
C PHE A 319 -9.29 23.01 -52.50
N ASN A 320 -9.16 21.69 -52.57
CA ASN A 320 -9.40 20.93 -53.79
C ASN A 320 -10.86 21.05 -54.27
N GLU A 321 -11.81 21.08 -53.33
CA GLU A 321 -13.22 21.36 -53.64
C GLU A 321 -13.40 22.77 -54.23
N LEU A 322 -12.78 23.78 -53.62
CA LEU A 322 -12.80 25.16 -54.14
C LEU A 322 -12.25 25.25 -55.56
N VAL A 323 -11.10 24.64 -55.81
CA VAL A 323 -10.45 24.67 -57.13
C VAL A 323 -11.33 23.98 -58.18
N ARG A 324 -11.91 22.81 -57.86
CA ARG A 324 -12.83 22.10 -58.76
C ARG A 324 -14.07 22.91 -59.11
N ASN A 325 -14.62 23.67 -58.16
CA ASN A 325 -15.82 24.47 -58.39
C ASN A 325 -15.58 25.70 -59.29
N HIS A 326 -14.34 26.18 -59.41
CA HIS A 326 -14.00 27.40 -60.16
C HIS A 326 -13.09 27.15 -61.38
N GLN A 327 -12.85 25.90 -61.75
CA GLN A 327 -11.94 25.51 -62.86
C GLN A 327 -12.34 26.05 -64.25
N ASN A 328 -13.57 26.54 -64.42
CA ASN A 328 -14.08 27.04 -65.71
C ASN A 328 -13.60 28.45 -66.06
N SER A 329 -13.03 29.20 -65.09
CA SER A 329 -12.55 30.57 -65.30
C SER A 329 -11.23 30.76 -64.57
N ILE A 330 -10.15 30.98 -65.32
CA ILE A 330 -8.81 31.22 -64.77
C ILE A 330 -8.80 32.42 -63.82
N THR A 331 -9.55 33.47 -64.15
CA THR A 331 -9.63 34.70 -63.35
C THR A 331 -10.33 34.46 -62.02
N ASP A 332 -11.46 33.75 -62.03
CA ASP A 332 -12.21 33.44 -60.82
C ASP A 332 -11.45 32.44 -59.95
N LEU A 333 -10.90 31.38 -60.55
CA LEU A 333 -10.02 30.42 -59.86
C LEU A 333 -8.85 31.12 -59.18
N SER A 334 -8.19 32.06 -59.87
CA SER A 334 -7.06 32.80 -59.34
C SER A 334 -7.45 33.62 -58.10
N TYR A 335 -8.56 34.35 -58.17
CA TYR A 335 -9.04 35.16 -57.06
C TYR A 335 -9.48 34.31 -55.86
N GLN A 336 -10.27 33.26 -56.09
CA GLN A 336 -10.73 32.36 -55.03
C GLN A 336 -9.57 31.61 -54.37
N THR A 337 -8.55 31.23 -55.16
CA THR A 337 -7.33 30.60 -54.66
C THR A 337 -6.61 31.51 -53.67
N VAL A 338 -6.32 32.75 -54.07
CA VAL A 338 -5.65 33.73 -53.20
C VAL A 338 -6.48 34.01 -51.95
N LEU A 339 -7.79 34.21 -52.10
CA LEU A 339 -8.70 34.49 -50.99
C LEU A 339 -8.74 33.35 -49.97
N PHE A 340 -8.85 32.10 -50.43
CA PHE A 340 -8.87 30.94 -49.55
C PHE A 340 -7.55 30.78 -48.81
N LEU A 341 -6.42 30.85 -49.53
CA LEU A 341 -5.10 30.65 -48.93
C LEU A 341 -4.79 31.77 -47.93
N CYS A 342 -5.16 33.02 -48.23
CA CYS A 342 -5.05 34.10 -47.25
C CYS A 342 -5.86 33.83 -45.98
N ARG A 343 -7.12 33.40 -46.11
CA ARG A 343 -7.98 33.13 -44.94
C ARG A 343 -7.53 31.90 -44.15
N TYR A 344 -7.19 30.81 -44.82
CA TYR A 344 -6.83 29.54 -44.19
C TYR A 344 -5.47 29.61 -43.50
N MET A 345 -4.49 30.27 -44.14
CA MET A 345 -3.14 30.47 -43.59
C MET A 345 -3.00 31.77 -42.80
N ASN A 346 -4.12 32.46 -42.52
CA ASN A 346 -4.17 33.73 -41.81
C ASN A 346 -3.19 34.79 -42.36
N ALA A 347 -2.97 34.79 -43.68
CA ALA A 347 -2.20 35.81 -44.37
C ALA A 347 -3.07 37.06 -44.60
N THR A 348 -2.44 38.23 -44.51
CA THR A 348 -3.16 39.51 -44.60
C THR A 348 -3.25 39.99 -46.06
N GLN A 349 -2.24 39.68 -46.86
CA GLN A 349 -2.18 39.99 -48.29
C GLN A 349 -1.74 38.78 -49.08
N GLY A 350 -2.17 38.71 -50.34
CA GLY A 350 -1.69 37.69 -51.26
C GLY A 350 -1.86 38.09 -52.72
N SER A 351 -1.02 37.52 -53.57
CA SER A 351 -1.07 37.68 -55.02
C SER A 351 -0.69 36.38 -55.72
N LEU A 352 -1.36 36.12 -56.85
CA LEU A 352 -1.06 34.99 -57.73
C LEU A 352 -0.63 35.53 -59.08
N PHE A 353 0.52 35.06 -59.54
CA PHE A 353 1.07 35.36 -60.85
C PHE A 353 1.04 34.10 -61.71
N ILE A 354 0.49 34.17 -62.92
CA ILE A 354 0.46 33.07 -63.87
C ILE A 354 1.58 33.28 -64.89
N VAL A 355 2.23 32.18 -65.28
CA VAL A 355 3.27 32.20 -66.29
C VAL A 355 2.61 32.30 -67.67
N LYS A 356 3.04 33.27 -68.46
CA LYS A 356 2.65 33.44 -69.86
C LYS A 356 3.85 33.26 -70.75
N GLU A 357 3.63 32.66 -71.91
CA GLU A 357 4.62 32.50 -72.95
C GLU A 357 4.06 32.99 -74.29
N GLU A 358 4.80 33.87 -74.96
CA GLU A 358 4.47 34.31 -76.31
C GLU A 358 5.78 34.51 -77.08
N THR A 359 5.88 33.92 -78.28
CA THR A 359 7.08 34.01 -79.14
C THR A 359 8.41 33.62 -78.46
N GLY A 360 8.35 32.66 -77.51
CA GLY A 360 9.53 32.16 -76.78
C GLY A 360 10.02 33.06 -75.63
N LYS A 361 9.28 34.13 -75.29
CA LYS A 361 9.53 34.95 -74.09
C LYS A 361 8.52 34.59 -72.99
N LYS A 362 9.02 34.26 -71.80
CA LYS A 362 8.20 33.98 -70.61
C LYS A 362 8.16 35.19 -69.66
N TRP A 363 6.99 35.48 -69.10
CA TRP A 363 6.82 36.47 -68.04
C TRP A 363 5.76 36.02 -67.03
N LEU A 364 5.79 36.63 -65.84
CA LEU A 364 4.81 36.42 -64.77
C LEU A 364 3.76 37.52 -64.84
N GLU A 365 2.51 37.17 -65.11
CA GLU A 365 1.38 38.09 -65.17
C GLU A 365 0.52 37.99 -63.91
N LEU A 366 0.25 39.13 -63.26
CA LEU A 366 -0.63 39.16 -62.09
C LEU A 366 -2.06 38.73 -62.46
N ALA A 367 -2.48 37.55 -62.00
CA ALA A 367 -3.81 37.00 -62.26
C ALA A 367 -4.83 37.38 -61.19
N ALA A 368 -4.41 37.48 -59.92
CA ALA A 368 -5.26 37.92 -58.82
C ALA A 368 -4.45 38.51 -57.67
N CYS A 369 -5.09 39.40 -56.90
CA CYS A 369 -4.56 39.91 -55.64
C CYS A 369 -5.67 40.08 -54.59
N TYR A 370 -5.29 39.99 -53.32
CA TYR A 370 -6.16 40.20 -52.17
C TYR A 370 -5.53 41.21 -51.21
N ALA A 371 -6.33 42.18 -50.75
CA ALA A 371 -5.92 43.26 -49.84
C ALA A 371 -4.71 44.10 -50.32
N TYR A 372 -4.56 44.25 -51.63
CA TYR A 372 -3.51 45.07 -52.26
C TYR A 372 -3.97 46.52 -52.44
N ASP A 373 -3.08 47.49 -52.19
CA ASP A 373 -3.41 48.91 -52.31
C ASP A 373 -3.77 49.27 -53.76
N ARG A 374 -4.93 49.91 -53.96
CA ARG A 374 -5.54 50.19 -55.27
C ARG A 374 -4.72 51.14 -56.16
N LYS A 375 -3.59 51.69 -55.67
CA LYS A 375 -2.79 52.73 -56.34
C LYS A 375 -1.56 52.24 -57.15
N LYS A 376 -1.26 50.94 -57.22
CA LYS A 376 -0.20 50.41 -58.11
C LYS A 376 -0.78 49.45 -59.16
N TYR A 377 -1.12 50.01 -60.32
CA TYR A 377 -1.33 49.41 -61.65
C TYR A 377 -1.85 47.96 -61.77
N ILE A 378 -3.05 47.85 -62.34
CA ILE A 378 -3.86 46.65 -62.67
C ILE A 378 -3.26 45.75 -63.79
N SER A 379 -1.98 45.88 -64.13
CA SER A 379 -1.35 45.02 -65.14
C SER A 379 0.16 44.94 -64.93
N LYS A 380 0.58 44.26 -63.86
CA LYS A 380 2.00 44.05 -63.55
C LYS A 380 2.46 42.76 -64.23
N SER A 381 3.24 42.89 -65.31
CA SER A 381 4.06 41.81 -65.84
C SER A 381 5.47 41.93 -65.25
N ILE A 382 6.04 40.80 -64.85
CA ILE A 382 7.40 40.73 -64.28
C ILE A 382 8.20 39.77 -65.17
N ALA A 383 9.35 40.20 -65.65
CA ALA A 383 10.21 39.33 -66.45
C ALA A 383 10.79 38.21 -65.60
N VAL A 384 11.01 37.04 -66.20
CA VAL A 384 11.72 35.95 -65.52
C VAL A 384 13.12 36.42 -65.12
N GLY A 385 13.54 36.15 -63.88
CA GLY A 385 14.79 36.65 -63.30
C GLY A 385 14.73 38.07 -62.72
N GLU A 386 13.58 38.74 -62.79
CA GLU A 386 13.38 40.07 -62.18
C GLU A 386 12.73 39.96 -60.80
N GLY A 387 13.39 40.53 -59.78
CA GLY A 387 12.89 40.54 -58.40
C GLY A 387 12.77 39.14 -57.76
N LEU A 388 12.17 39.08 -56.58
CA LEU A 388 12.05 37.83 -55.81
C LEU A 388 11.09 36.82 -56.46
N LEU A 389 10.07 37.30 -57.18
CA LEU A 389 9.15 36.44 -57.94
C LEU A 389 9.85 35.79 -59.15
N GLY A 390 10.61 36.58 -59.92
CA GLY A 390 11.39 36.06 -61.04
C GLY A 390 12.51 35.12 -60.60
N GLN A 391 13.13 35.37 -59.44
CA GLN A 391 14.13 34.47 -58.86
C GLN A 391 13.48 33.16 -58.37
N ALA A 392 12.33 33.23 -57.70
CA ALA A 392 11.58 32.03 -57.27
C ALA A 392 11.15 31.17 -58.47
N TYR A 393 10.86 31.78 -59.62
CA TYR A 393 10.64 31.06 -60.88
C TYR A 393 11.90 30.29 -61.33
N LEU A 394 13.07 30.92 -61.32
CA LEU A 394 14.32 30.31 -61.77
C LEU A 394 14.79 29.18 -60.85
N GLU A 395 14.69 29.39 -59.53
CA GLU A 395 15.12 28.40 -58.54
C GLU A 395 14.11 27.26 -58.38
N GLY A 396 12.83 27.54 -58.61
CA GLY A 396 11.74 26.60 -58.36
C GLY A 396 11.66 26.17 -56.89
N GLN A 397 12.12 26.98 -55.96
CA GLN A 397 12.07 26.68 -54.52
C GLN A 397 11.21 27.70 -53.78
N THR A 398 10.53 27.22 -52.74
CA THR A 398 9.78 28.08 -51.82
C THR A 398 10.73 29.03 -51.10
N THR A 399 10.47 30.33 -51.19
CA THR A 399 11.24 31.36 -50.52
C THR A 399 10.46 31.89 -49.32
N LEU A 400 11.02 31.75 -48.11
CA LEU A 400 10.45 32.32 -46.88
C LEU A 400 11.35 33.44 -46.35
N LEU A 401 10.83 34.66 -46.33
CA LEU A 401 11.48 35.82 -45.73
C LEU A 401 10.82 36.14 -44.39
N THR A 402 11.63 36.17 -43.33
CA THR A 402 11.17 36.40 -41.94
C THR A 402 11.53 37.78 -41.40
N SER A 403 12.21 38.60 -42.19
CA SER A 403 12.47 40.01 -41.90
C SER A 403 12.44 40.81 -43.20
N LEU A 404 11.39 41.59 -43.41
CA LEU A 404 11.27 42.49 -44.56
C LEU A 404 11.83 43.88 -44.18
N PRO A 405 12.53 44.58 -45.10
CA PRO A 405 12.91 45.98 -44.91
C PRO A 405 11.68 46.88 -44.67
N ASN A 406 11.84 47.95 -43.90
CA ASN A 406 10.77 48.85 -43.44
C ASN A 406 9.94 49.54 -44.56
N ASP A 407 10.34 49.42 -45.82
CA ASP A 407 9.65 50.03 -46.98
C ASP A 407 9.34 49.00 -48.10
N TYR A 408 9.39 47.70 -47.81
CA TYR A 408 9.22 46.65 -48.83
C TYR A 408 7.77 46.58 -49.36
N THR A 409 6.79 46.53 -48.46
CA THR A 409 5.35 46.58 -48.78
C THR A 409 4.56 47.06 -47.56
N THR A 410 3.41 47.71 -47.78
CA THR A 410 2.53 48.19 -46.70
C THR A 410 1.15 47.58 -46.79
N ILE A 411 0.65 47.10 -45.64
CA ILE A 411 -0.74 46.70 -45.44
C ILE A 411 -1.48 47.93 -44.94
N THR A 412 -2.43 48.42 -45.75
CA THR A 412 -3.24 49.59 -45.41
C THR A 412 -4.62 49.17 -44.90
N SER A 413 -5.10 49.86 -43.87
CA SER A 413 -6.46 49.73 -43.35
C SER A 413 -7.09 51.10 -43.20
N GLY A 414 -8.41 51.16 -43.00
CA GLY A 414 -9.09 52.42 -42.67
C GLY A 414 -8.61 53.08 -41.36
N LEU A 415 -7.80 52.39 -40.56
CA LEU A 415 -7.29 52.85 -39.27
C LEU A 415 -5.78 53.15 -39.27
N GLY A 416 -5.03 52.76 -40.30
CA GLY A 416 -3.58 52.92 -40.35
C GLY A 416 -2.88 51.93 -41.27
N GLU A 417 -1.55 52.02 -41.33
CA GLU A 417 -0.69 51.20 -42.20
C GLU A 417 0.36 50.45 -41.37
N ALA A 418 0.68 49.22 -41.78
CA ALA A 418 1.71 48.39 -41.14
C ALA A 418 2.47 47.56 -42.17
N THR A 419 3.77 47.35 -41.95
CA THR A 419 4.61 46.47 -42.76
C THR A 419 4.49 45.02 -42.28
N PRO A 420 4.21 44.03 -43.15
CA PRO A 420 4.21 42.63 -42.76
C PRO A 420 5.60 42.18 -42.31
N ASN A 421 5.64 41.20 -41.41
CA ASN A 421 6.89 40.67 -40.86
C ASN A 421 7.42 39.50 -41.68
N CYS A 422 6.54 38.79 -42.38
CA CYS A 422 6.87 37.59 -43.13
C CYS A 422 6.27 37.63 -44.54
N LEU A 423 7.04 37.14 -45.50
CA LEU A 423 6.64 36.93 -46.90
C LEU A 423 6.99 35.50 -47.29
N ILE A 424 6.04 34.79 -47.89
CA ILE A 424 6.26 33.47 -48.46
C ILE A 424 5.92 33.51 -49.95
N ILE A 425 6.86 33.02 -50.76
CA ILE A 425 6.73 32.91 -52.21
C ILE A 425 6.84 31.43 -52.57
N VAL A 426 5.77 30.87 -53.13
CA VAL A 426 5.70 29.45 -53.50
C VAL A 426 5.52 29.33 -55.01
N PRO A 427 6.50 28.74 -55.73
CA PRO A 427 6.31 28.32 -57.10
C PRO A 427 5.30 27.16 -57.17
N MET A 428 4.19 27.38 -57.88
CA MET A 428 3.15 26.38 -58.10
C MET A 428 3.54 25.53 -59.32
N LYS A 429 3.81 24.25 -59.08
CA LYS A 429 4.38 23.34 -60.09
C LYS A 429 3.44 22.23 -60.54
N PHE A 430 3.48 21.92 -61.83
CA PHE A 430 2.87 20.73 -62.42
C PHE A 430 3.88 20.04 -63.34
N ASN A 431 4.13 18.73 -63.14
CA ASN A 431 5.15 17.97 -63.88
C ASN A 431 6.53 18.66 -63.93
N ASP A 432 6.99 19.20 -62.80
CA ASP A 432 8.23 19.97 -62.64
C ASP A 432 8.31 21.31 -63.39
N GLU A 433 7.26 21.70 -64.12
CA GLU A 433 7.13 23.03 -64.72
C GLU A 433 6.38 23.98 -63.78
N ILE A 434 6.84 25.23 -63.70
CA ILE A 434 6.20 26.27 -62.89
C ILE A 434 5.15 26.96 -63.76
N GLU A 435 3.90 26.83 -63.35
CA GLU A 435 2.73 27.38 -64.04
C GLU A 435 2.28 28.71 -63.44
N ALA A 436 2.53 28.87 -62.15
CA ALA A 436 2.18 30.06 -61.40
C ALA A 436 3.10 30.25 -60.20
N ILE A 437 3.09 31.45 -59.63
CA ILE A 437 3.77 31.77 -58.39
C ILE A 437 2.77 32.47 -57.48
N ILE A 438 2.62 31.97 -56.26
CA ILE A 438 1.85 32.65 -55.23
C ILE A 438 2.77 33.32 -54.24
N GLU A 439 2.38 34.51 -53.82
CA GLU A 439 3.05 35.29 -52.80
C GLU A 439 2.04 35.65 -51.72
N LEU A 440 2.34 35.34 -50.46
CA LEU A 440 1.52 35.68 -49.31
C LEU A 440 2.34 36.48 -48.30
N ALA A 441 1.75 37.54 -47.74
CA ALA A 441 2.37 38.37 -46.72
C ALA A 441 1.51 38.40 -45.44
N GLY A 442 2.18 38.38 -44.28
CA GLY A 442 1.52 38.32 -42.99
C GLY A 442 2.40 38.76 -41.82
N PHE A 443 1.82 38.78 -40.63
CA PHE A 443 2.48 39.21 -39.39
C PHE A 443 3.06 38.07 -38.55
N HIS A 444 2.90 36.82 -38.99
CA HIS A 444 3.37 35.64 -38.26
C HIS A 444 4.26 34.77 -39.15
N LYS A 445 5.16 34.03 -38.51
CA LYS A 445 5.99 33.03 -39.19
C LYS A 445 5.14 31.78 -39.46
N TRP A 446 5.06 31.37 -40.73
CA TRP A 446 4.43 30.12 -41.11
C TRP A 446 5.22 28.91 -40.60
N LYS A 447 4.49 27.92 -40.09
CA LYS A 447 5.02 26.65 -39.60
C LYS A 447 5.23 25.68 -40.76
N ASP A 448 6.09 24.68 -40.58
CA ASP A 448 6.46 23.75 -41.66
C ASP A 448 5.24 23.06 -42.30
N HIS A 449 4.25 22.63 -41.51
CA HIS A 449 3.03 22.01 -42.02
C HIS A 449 2.10 22.99 -42.77
N GLU A 450 2.20 24.30 -42.50
CA GLU A 450 1.46 25.34 -43.23
C GLU A 450 2.12 25.62 -44.59
N ILE A 451 3.45 25.57 -44.64
CA ILE A 451 4.24 25.68 -45.87
C ILE A 451 3.99 24.45 -46.76
N GLU A 452 4.06 23.25 -46.18
CA GLU A 452 3.77 21.98 -46.89
C GLU A 452 2.34 21.99 -47.46
N PHE A 453 1.37 22.51 -46.69
CA PHE A 453 0.01 22.70 -47.18
C PHE A 453 -0.03 23.61 -48.41
N LEU A 454 0.65 24.76 -48.37
CA LEU A 454 0.68 25.73 -49.47
C LEU A 454 1.36 25.17 -50.73
N GLU A 455 2.45 24.42 -50.57
CA GLU A 455 3.15 23.75 -51.68
C GLU A 455 2.25 22.72 -52.36
N LYS A 456 1.61 21.83 -51.57
CA LYS A 456 0.68 20.82 -52.09
C LYS A 456 -0.55 21.44 -52.73
N ALA A 457 -1.12 22.48 -52.11
CA ALA A 457 -2.21 23.26 -52.68
C ALA A 457 -1.78 23.90 -54.00
N GLY A 458 -0.59 24.50 -54.03
CA GLY A 458 0.01 25.10 -55.22
C GLY A 458 0.13 24.12 -56.39
N SER A 459 0.60 22.90 -56.15
CA SER A 459 0.66 21.87 -57.20
C SER A 459 -0.69 21.52 -57.79
N PHE A 460 -1.76 21.51 -56.98
CA PHE A 460 -3.11 21.25 -57.48
C PHE A 460 -3.61 22.40 -58.37
N VAL A 461 -3.40 23.65 -57.97
CA VAL A 461 -3.76 24.82 -58.79
C VAL A 461 -2.97 24.85 -60.09
N ALA A 462 -1.66 24.60 -60.04
CA ALA A 462 -0.80 24.55 -61.23
C ALA A 462 -1.33 23.54 -62.25
N SER A 463 -1.75 22.36 -61.80
CA SER A 463 -2.37 21.37 -62.69
C SER A 463 -3.62 21.90 -63.37
N VAL A 464 -4.51 22.58 -62.64
CA VAL A 464 -5.73 23.15 -63.23
C VAL A 464 -5.41 24.32 -64.16
N ILE A 465 -4.47 25.19 -63.81
CA ILE A 465 -4.00 26.28 -64.67
C ILE A 465 -3.44 25.74 -65.99
N ASN A 466 -2.56 24.73 -65.92
CA ASN A 466 -1.99 24.09 -67.10
C ASN A 466 -3.08 23.47 -67.99
N ASN A 467 -4.03 22.72 -67.39
CA ASN A 467 -5.14 22.11 -68.13
C ASN A 467 -6.01 23.15 -68.84
N VAL A 468 -6.37 24.24 -68.15
CA VAL A 468 -7.19 25.33 -68.71
C VAL A 468 -6.43 26.08 -69.81
N THR A 469 -5.14 26.35 -69.61
CA THR A 469 -4.29 27.05 -70.59
C THR A 469 -4.10 26.20 -71.84
N THR A 470 -3.74 24.93 -71.68
CA THR A 470 -3.59 23.96 -72.80
C THR A 470 -4.89 23.80 -73.58
N ALA A 471 -6.03 23.71 -72.90
CA ALA A 471 -7.34 23.62 -73.56
C ALA A 471 -7.66 24.88 -74.39
N GLN A 472 -7.28 26.07 -73.89
CA GLN A 472 -7.47 27.33 -74.59
C GLN A 472 -6.55 27.45 -75.82
N GLU A 473 -5.28 27.06 -75.69
CA GLU A 473 -4.34 27.01 -76.80
C GLU A 473 -4.80 26.05 -77.90
N MET A 474 -5.23 24.84 -77.52
CA MET A 474 -5.78 23.87 -78.46
C MET A 474 -7.01 24.43 -79.19
N LYS A 475 -7.89 25.17 -78.50
CA LYS A 475 -9.03 25.83 -79.14
C LYS A 475 -8.60 26.90 -80.15
N ASN A 476 -7.58 27.70 -79.83
CA ASN A 476 -7.04 28.71 -80.73
C ASN A 476 -6.40 28.08 -81.96
N ILE A 477 -5.55 27.05 -81.78
CA ILE A 477 -4.90 26.31 -82.87
C ILE A 477 -5.95 25.64 -83.77
N LEU A 478 -7.00 25.05 -83.19
CA LEU A 478 -8.09 24.47 -83.96
C LEU A 478 -8.83 25.52 -84.79
N ALA A 479 -9.08 26.71 -84.25
CA ALA A 479 -9.71 27.81 -84.98
C ALA A 479 -8.83 28.28 -86.15
N GLU A 480 -7.52 28.47 -85.92
CA GLU A 480 -6.56 28.81 -86.98
C GLU A 480 -6.48 27.74 -88.06
N THR A 481 -6.47 26.46 -87.67
CA THR A 481 -6.43 25.32 -88.60
C THR A 481 -7.70 25.26 -89.45
N GLN A 482 -8.87 25.53 -88.85
CA GLN A 482 -10.14 25.61 -89.58
C GLN A 482 -10.14 26.77 -90.57
N GLU A 483 -9.68 27.96 -90.16
CA GLU A 483 -9.58 29.12 -91.03
C GLU A 483 -8.61 28.87 -92.20
N GLN A 484 -7.46 28.25 -91.94
CA GLN A 484 -6.51 27.86 -92.98
C GLN A 484 -7.10 26.84 -93.96
N ALA A 485 -7.83 25.83 -93.48
CA ALA A 485 -8.50 24.85 -94.32
C ALA A 485 -9.57 25.50 -95.21
N GLU A 486 -10.29 26.49 -94.69
CA GLU A 486 -11.30 27.24 -95.45
C GLU A 486 -10.66 28.14 -96.52
N ARG A 487 -9.54 28.81 -96.20
CA ARG A 487 -8.74 29.56 -97.20
C ARG A 487 -8.18 28.66 -98.29
N LEU A 488 -7.70 27.46 -97.95
CA LEU A 488 -7.21 26.50 -98.94
C LEU A 488 -8.34 26.01 -99.84
N ARG A 489 -9.53 25.72 -99.29
CA ARG A 489 -10.71 25.40 -100.09
C ARG A 489 -11.10 26.52 -101.04
N SER A 490 -11.07 27.78 -100.59
CA SER A 490 -11.36 28.90 -101.50
C SER A 490 -10.31 29.03 -102.60
N GLN A 491 -9.03 28.82 -102.30
CA GLN A 491 -7.96 28.82 -103.30
C GLN A 491 -8.08 27.66 -104.28
N GLU A 492 -8.48 26.47 -103.81
CA GLU A 492 -8.73 25.30 -104.66
C GLU A 492 -9.90 25.53 -105.61
N GLU A 493 -11.01 26.13 -105.14
CA GLU A 493 -12.14 26.47 -105.99
C GLU A 493 -11.77 27.54 -107.01
N GLU A 494 -11.00 28.57 -106.62
CA GLU A 494 -10.50 29.60 -107.53
C GLU A 494 -9.53 29.02 -108.58
N LEU A 495 -8.66 28.08 -108.19
CA LEU A 495 -7.80 27.32 -109.11
C LEU A 495 -8.61 26.43 -110.05
N ARG A 496 -9.65 25.74 -109.55
CA ARG A 496 -10.53 24.91 -110.38
C ARG A 496 -11.26 25.78 -111.40
N GLN A 497 -11.77 26.93 -110.99
CA GLN A 497 -12.43 27.88 -111.88
C GLN A 497 -11.46 28.43 -112.94
N ASN A 498 -10.24 28.78 -112.56
CA ASN A 498 -9.18 29.18 -113.51
C ASN A 498 -8.80 28.04 -114.48
N LEU A 499 -8.77 26.78 -114.03
CA LEU A 499 -8.52 25.62 -114.89
C LEU A 499 -9.67 25.37 -115.87
N GLU A 500 -10.92 25.50 -115.42
CA GLU A 500 -12.12 25.41 -116.27
C GLU A 500 -12.11 26.52 -117.34
N GLU A 501 -11.79 27.77 -116.98
CA GLU A 501 -11.62 28.87 -117.95
C GLU A 501 -10.47 28.61 -118.93
N MET A 502 -9.35 28.08 -118.44
CA MET A 502 -8.19 27.76 -119.28
C MET A 502 -8.49 26.61 -120.25
N GLN A 503 -9.21 25.58 -119.80
CA GLN A 503 -9.71 24.50 -120.67
C GLN A 503 -10.69 25.02 -121.70
N ALA A 504 -11.66 25.84 -121.30
CA ALA A 504 -12.58 26.47 -122.25
C ALA A 504 -11.82 27.30 -123.30
N THR A 505 -10.78 28.04 -122.89
CA THR A 505 -9.91 28.80 -123.79
C THR A 505 -9.11 27.89 -124.73
N GLN A 506 -8.58 26.76 -124.24
CA GLN A 506 -7.88 25.76 -125.05
C GLN A 506 -8.81 25.05 -126.04
N GLU A 507 -10.02 24.67 -125.62
CA GLU A 507 -11.05 24.10 -126.52
C GLU A 507 -11.45 25.10 -127.61
N GLN A 508 -11.57 26.38 -127.27
CA GLN A 508 -11.86 27.45 -128.21
C GLN A 508 -10.70 27.66 -129.20
N LEU A 509 -9.45 27.58 -128.74
CA LEU A 509 -8.25 27.59 -129.61
C LEU A 509 -8.14 26.33 -130.49
N ALA A 510 -8.52 25.16 -129.97
CA ALA A 510 -8.51 23.90 -130.72
C ALA A 510 -9.60 23.88 -131.80
N ARG A 511 -10.79 24.42 -131.52
CA ARG A 511 -11.83 24.66 -132.54
C ARG A 511 -11.30 25.55 -133.67
N ASN A 512 -10.63 26.65 -133.33
CA ASN A 512 -10.02 27.54 -134.33
C ASN A 512 -8.87 26.90 -135.14
N LYS A 513 -8.26 25.80 -134.68
CA LYS A 513 -7.21 25.06 -135.40
C LYS A 513 -7.73 23.93 -136.28
N ASN A 514 -8.93 23.42 -136.03
CA ASN A 514 -9.58 22.41 -136.88
C ASN A 514 -10.36 23.02 -138.05
N ASP A 515 -10.52 24.36 -138.06
CA ASP A 515 -11.17 25.13 -139.13
C ASP A 515 -10.18 25.70 -140.18
N ILE A 516 -8.95 25.16 -140.25
CA ILE A 516 -7.93 25.48 -141.27
C ILE A 516 -7.44 24.18 -141.89
#